data_AF-A0A8E0WVI9-F1
#
_entry.id   AF-A0A8E0WVI9-F1
#
_cell.length_a   1.000
_cell.length_b   1.000
_cell.length_c   1.000
_cell.angle_alpha   90.00
_cell.angle_beta   90.00
_cell.angle_gamma   90.00
#
_symmetry.space_group_name_H-M   'P 1'
#
loop_
_entity.id
_entity.type
_entity.pdbx_description
1 polymer ?
#
loop_
_entity_poly.entity_id
_entity_poly.type
_entity_poly.pdbx_seq_one_letter_code
_entity_poly.pdbx_strand_id
1 'polypeptide(L)' 'MSKIDELKSDLSRLRDEAKVQVELGKMELREEWNELEAKWNHFVAEARLQESKEQVKASLAALAEELRKAYQRLKSAL' A
#
# COMPACT_ATOMS: atom_id res chain seq x y z
N MET A 1 12.97 -9.29 -12.34
CA MET A 1 12.13 -8.73 -11.26
C MET A 1 10.71 -9.17 -11.54
N SER A 2 10.02 -9.74 -10.56
CA SER A 2 8.64 -10.19 -10.76
C SER A 2 7.71 -8.97 -10.80
N LYS A 3 6.59 -9.06 -11.53
CA LYS A 3 5.58 -7.98 -11.61
C LYS A 3 5.08 -7.55 -10.22
N ILE A 4 5.08 -8.49 -9.26
CA ILE A 4 4.76 -8.27 -7.84
C ILE A 4 5.79 -7.37 -7.15
N ASP A 5 7.07 -7.54 -7.45
CA ASP A 5 8.14 -6.76 -6.82
C ASP A 5 8.07 -5.29 -7.23
N GLU A 6 7.81 -5.02 -8.51
CA GLU A 6 7.62 -3.65 -9.00
C GLU A 6 6.42 -2.98 -8.31
N LEU A 7 5.29 -3.69 -8.26
CA LEU A 7 4.07 -3.22 -7.57
C LEU A 7 4.31 -2.93 -6.08
N LYS A 8 5.01 -3.84 -5.40
CA LYS A 8 5.36 -3.69 -3.99
C LYS A 8 6.33 -2.51 -3.79
N SER A 9 7.31 -2.35 -4.66
CA SER A 9 8.28 -1.24 -4.59
C SER A 9 7.59 0.11 -4.76
N ASP A 10 6.71 0.24 -5.77
CA ASP A 10 5.95 1.46 -6.01
C ASP A 10 5.04 1.83 -4.84
N LEU A 11 4.32 0.84 -4.30
CA LEU A 11 3.47 1.06 -3.14
C LEU A 11 4.27 1.38 -1.88
N SER A 12 5.42 0.75 -1.67
CA SER A 12 6.27 1.02 -0.52
C SER A 12 6.77 2.47 -0.55
N ARG A 13 7.13 2.98 -1.73
CA ARG A 13 7.51 4.39 -1.89
C ARG A 13 6.37 5.35 -1.54
N LEU A 14 5.15 5.08 -2.02
CA LEU A 14 3.97 5.88 -1.69
C LEU A 14 3.62 5.82 -0.20
N ARG A 15 3.75 4.63 0.41
CA ARG A 15 3.60 4.42 1.85
C ARG A 15 4.60 5.28 2.61
N ASP A 16 5.89 5.23 2.27
CA ASP A 16 6.91 6.00 2.99
C ASP A 16 6.65 7.51 2.89
N GLU A 17 6.26 8.01 1.72
CA GLU A 17 5.85 9.41 1.54
C GLU A 17 4.62 9.76 2.40
N ALA A 18 3.58 8.94 2.38
CA ALA A 18 2.38 9.13 3.18
C ALA A 18 2.64 9.03 4.70
N LYS A 19 3.57 8.16 5.12
CA LYS A 19 3.99 8.04 6.53
C LYS A 19 4.59 9.34 7.04
N VAL A 20 5.53 9.92 6.28
CA VAL A 20 6.16 11.20 6.64
C VAL A 20 5.10 12.29 6.79
N GLN A 21 4.13 12.34 5.87
CA GLN A 21 3.02 13.28 5.92
C GLN A 21 2.12 13.07 7.16
N VAL A 22 1.83 11.83 7.54
CA VAL A 22 1.06 11.48 8.74
C VAL A 22 1.82 11.83 10.02
N GLU A 23 3.14 11.58 10.07
CA GLU A 23 3.98 11.95 11.22
C GLU A 23 4.11 13.47 11.38
N LEU A 24 4.05 14.23 10.28
CA LEU A 24 3.97 15.69 10.28
C LEU A 24 2.55 16.22 10.54
N GLY A 25 1.54 15.41 10.27
CA GLY A 25 0.12 15.74 10.25
C GLY A 25 -0.62 15.33 11.53
N LYS A 26 -1.80 15.92 11.71
CA LYS A 26 -2.64 15.79 12.91
C LYS A 26 -3.04 14.34 13.21
N MET A 27 -3.41 14.06 14.46
CA MET A 27 -3.89 12.76 14.96
C MET A 27 -4.94 12.07 14.06
N GLU A 28 -5.77 12.84 13.35
CA GLU A 28 -6.85 12.35 12.47
C GLU A 28 -6.33 11.50 11.30
N LEU A 29 -5.18 11.85 10.72
CA LEU A 29 -4.57 11.07 9.64
C LEU A 29 -3.92 9.79 10.16
N ARG A 30 -3.68 9.70 11.48
CA ARG A 30 -3.02 8.56 12.12
C ARG A 30 -3.94 7.35 12.23
N GLU A 31 -5.23 7.58 12.46
CA GLU A 31 -6.24 6.51 12.43
C GLU A 31 -6.41 5.96 11.01
N GLU A 32 -6.59 6.84 10.02
CA GLU A 32 -6.71 6.46 8.61
C GLU A 32 -5.44 5.76 8.10
N TRP A 33 -4.26 6.21 8.54
CA TRP A 33 -3.00 5.54 8.29
C TRP A 33 -2.93 4.12 8.86
N ASN A 34 -3.36 3.92 10.12
CA ASN A 34 -3.34 2.60 10.74
C ASN A 34 -4.23 1.60 9.99
N GLU A 35 -5.39 2.05 9.48
CA GLU A 35 -6.25 1.24 8.63
C GLU A 35 -5.56 0.87 7.30
N LEU A 36 -4.85 1.82 6.69
CA LEU A 36 -4.08 1.59 5.47
C LEU A 36 -2.90 0.63 5.69
N GLU A 37 -2.22 0.73 6.83
CA GLU A 37 -1.17 -0.23 7.20
C GLU A 37 -1.71 -1.64 7.39
N ALA A 38 -2.92 -1.80 7.96
CA ALA A 38 -3.55 -3.11 8.07
C ALA A 38 -3.84 -3.71 6.68
N LYS A 39 -4.38 -2.91 5.75
CA LYS A 39 -4.59 -3.33 4.35
C LYS A 39 -3.27 -3.65 3.65
N TRP A 40 -2.23 -2.87 3.87
CA TRP A 40 -0.89 -3.11 3.33
C TRP A 40 -0.29 -4.42 3.80
N ASN A 41 -0.39 -4.72 5.10
CA ASN A 41 0.08 -5.99 5.65
C ASN A 41 -0.65 -7.18 5.04
N HIS A 42 -1.97 -7.07 4.84
CA HIS A 42 -2.75 -8.09 4.14
C HIS A 42 -2.29 -8.27 2.68
N PHE A 43 -2.08 -7.16 1.96
CA PHE A 43 -1.53 -7.18 0.60
C PHE A 43 -0.17 -7.88 0.54
N VAL A 44 0.76 -7.57 1.45
CA VAL A 44 2.10 -8.18 1.48
C VAL A 44 2.02 -9.67 1.79
N ALA A 45 1.13 -10.08 2.70
CA ALA A 45 0.91 -11.49 3.01
C ALA A 45 0.37 -12.26 1.79
N GLU A 46 -0.65 -11.72 1.13
CA GLU A 46 -1.19 -12.29 -0.11
C GLU A 46 -0.14 -12.29 -1.22
N ALA A 47 0.62 -11.21 -1.39
CA ALA A 47 1.67 -11.10 -2.40
C ALA A 47 2.75 -12.18 -2.22
N ARG A 48 3.20 -12.42 -0.99
CA ARG A 48 4.16 -13.51 -0.67
C ARG A 48 3.60 -14.89 -1.00
N LEU A 49 2.31 -15.13 -0.75
CA LEU A 49 1.67 -16.40 -1.10
C LEU A 49 1.55 -16.57 -2.62
N GLN A 50 1.21 -15.51 -3.36
CA GLN A 50 1.09 -15.54 -4.82
C GLN A 50 2.44 -15.52 -5.55
N GLU A 51 3.51 -15.00 -4.93
CA GLU A 51 4.88 -15.00 -5.45
C GLU A 51 5.37 -16.42 -5.78
N SER A 52 4.96 -17.41 -4.96
CA SER A 52 5.23 -18.83 -5.21
C SER A 52 4.51 -19.42 -6.43
N LYS A 53 3.48 -18.73 -6.96
CA LYS A 53 2.63 -19.22 -8.06
C LYS A 53 2.93 -18.56 -9.41
N GLU A 54 3.99 -17.75 -9.51
CA GLU A 54 4.41 -16.97 -10.69
C GLU A 54 3.34 -16.03 -11.31
N GLN A 55 2.11 -16.04 -10.81
CA GLN A 55 0.99 -15.33 -11.42
C GLN A 55 0.32 -14.40 -10.42
N VAL A 56 0.41 -13.10 -10.72
CA VAL A 56 -0.32 -12.05 -10.01
C VAL A 56 -1.80 -12.21 -10.31
N LYS A 57 -2.59 -12.60 -9.31
CA LYS A 57 -4.05 -12.60 -9.46
C LYS A 57 -4.54 -11.17 -9.68
N ALA A 58 -5.53 -11.01 -10.56
CA ALA A 58 -6.19 -9.72 -10.79
C ALA A 58 -6.69 -9.07 -9.49
N SER A 59 -7.10 -9.88 -8.50
CA SER A 59 -7.49 -9.44 -7.17
C SER A 59 -6.35 -8.73 -6.41
N LEU A 60 -5.12 -9.24 -6.52
CA LEU A 60 -3.95 -8.65 -5.87
C LEU A 60 -3.57 -7.32 -6.53
N ALA A 61 -3.64 -7.25 -7.86
CA ALA A 61 -3.43 -6.02 -8.61
C ALA A 61 -4.50 -4.96 -8.29
N ALA A 62 -5.76 -5.36 -8.14
CA ALA A 62 -6.83 -4.46 -7.72
C ALA A 62 -6.63 -3.94 -6.29
N LEU A 63 -6.23 -4.82 -5.36
CA LEU A 63 -5.93 -4.44 -3.97
C LEU A 63 -4.76 -3.45 -3.89
N ALA A 64 -3.71 -3.70 -4.67
CA ALA A 64 -2.60 -2.77 -4.82
C ALA A 64 -3.05 -1.41 -5.33
N GLU A 65 -3.90 -1.37 -6.35
CA GLU A 65 -4.36 -0.11 -6.92
C GLU A 65 -5.28 0.67 -5.99
N GLU A 66 -6.07 -0.03 -5.17
CA GLU A 66 -6.85 0.57 -4.08
C GLU A 66 -5.94 1.21 -3.03
N LEU A 67 -4.92 0.47 -2.56
CA LEU A 67 -3.91 0.98 -1.62
C LEU A 67 -3.19 2.21 -2.18
N ARG A 68 -2.79 2.15 -3.46
CA ARG A 68 -2.13 3.26 -4.17
C ARG A 68 -3.00 4.51 -4.14
N LYS A 69 -4.27 4.39 -4.52
CA LYS A 69 -5.22 5.51 -4.53
C LYS A 69 -5.44 6.06 -3.13
N ALA A 70 -5.52 5.19 -2.12
CA ALA A 70 -5.74 5.61 -0.75
C ALA A 70 -4.53 6.37 -0.18
N TYR A 71 -3.30 5.91 -0.41
CA TYR A 71 -2.09 6.65 -0.03
C TYR A 71 -1.99 8.00 -0.76
N GLN A 72 -2.34 8.05 -2.05
CA GLN A 72 -2.40 9.31 -2.79
C GLN A 72 -3.44 10.27 -2.19
N ARG A 73 -4.60 9.76 -1.80
CA ARG A 73 -5.65 10.54 -1.13
C ARG A 73 -5.17 11.10 0.20
N LEU A 74 -4.52 10.27 1.01
CA LEU A 74 -3.94 10.66 2.30
C LEU A 74 -2.91 11.78 2.12
N LYS A 75 -2.08 11.67 1.08
CA LYS A 75 -1.10 12.70 0.71
C LYS A 75 -1.75 14.00 0.22
N SER A 76 -2.87 13.93 -0.50
CA SER A 76 -3.60 15.11 -1.00
C SER A 76 -4.58 15.73 0.00
N ALA A 77 -4.85 15.06 1.13
CA ALA A 77 -5.71 15.56 2.20
C ALA A 77 -5.01 16.55 3.15
N LEU A 78 -3.70 16.75 2.97
CA LEU A 78 -2.87 17.79 3.60
C LEU A 78 -2.78 19.04 2.72
#